data_AF-A0A7X8AQ42-F1
#
_entry.id   AF-A0A7X8AQ42-F1
#
_cell.length_a   1.000
_cell.length_b   1.000
_cell.length_c   1.000
_cell.angle_alpha   90.00
_cell.angle_beta   90.00
_cell.angle_gamma   90.00
#
_symmetry.space_group_name_H-M   'P 1'
#
loop_
_entity.id
_entity.type
_entity.pdbx_description
1 polymer ?
#
loop_
_entity_poly.entity_id
_entity_poly.type
_entity_poly.pdbx_seq_one_letter_code
_entity_poly.pdbx_strand_id
1 'polypeptide(L)'
;MGRKRAERPLAARPADAEPRGDAPVGGARVAWAQLAGLLALVVAGLGFAVSDVVQAARCDSDDVTCTLGTYLVGTLVSAVAGLAIVARVFRLGWEWALVVASVVLALPLLLDLAGNWAWLAAALAPTLGALLTLDGRQRPRWRPVAIGVGCGLALAVVALWTFFPPGG
;
A
#
# COMPACT_ATOMS: atom_id res chain seq x y z
N MET A 1 26.05 44.44 44.97
CA MET A 1 26.00 42.97 45.15
C MET A 1 25.60 42.32 43.82
N GLY A 2 26.60 41.92 43.01
CA GLY A 2 26.39 41.38 41.67
C GLY A 2 26.05 39.89 41.71
N ARG A 3 24.86 39.52 41.23
CA ARG A 3 24.47 38.13 41.02
C ARG A 3 25.23 37.58 39.81
N LYS A 4 26.26 36.78 40.07
CA LYS A 4 26.94 35.95 39.05
C LYS A 4 25.92 34.97 38.47
N ARG A 5 25.62 35.09 37.16
CA ARG A 5 24.90 34.06 36.41
C ARG A 5 25.78 32.81 36.36
N ALA A 6 25.30 31.71 36.92
CA ALA A 6 25.89 30.40 36.70
C ALA A 6 25.64 30.01 35.23
N GLU A 7 26.70 29.95 34.44
CA GLU A 7 26.69 29.31 33.13
C GLU A 7 26.41 27.83 33.36
N ARG A 8 25.20 27.38 32.98
CA ARG A 8 24.93 25.95 32.89
C ARG A 8 25.87 25.38 31.81
N PRO A 9 26.65 24.33 32.09
CA PRO A 9 27.38 23.65 31.05
C PRO A 9 26.36 23.13 30.03
N LEU A 10 26.52 23.52 28.77
CA LEU A 10 25.84 22.89 27.65
C LEU A 10 26.13 21.39 27.76
N ALA A 11 25.17 20.62 28.23
CA ALA A 11 25.22 19.18 28.12
C ALA A 11 25.47 18.87 26.64
N ALA A 12 26.61 18.26 26.34
CA ALA A 12 26.96 17.83 25.01
C ALA A 12 25.76 17.05 24.44
N ARG A 13 25.17 17.56 23.36
CA ARG A 13 24.23 16.77 22.57
C ARG A 13 24.97 15.48 22.22
N PRO A 14 24.44 14.29 22.53
CA PRO A 14 25.04 13.06 22.03
C PRO A 14 25.07 13.17 20.51
N ALA A 15 26.29 13.20 19.95
CA ALA A 15 26.55 13.38 18.53
C ALA A 15 26.25 12.12 17.69
N ASP A 16 25.82 11.04 18.33
CA ASP A 16 25.66 9.72 17.69
C ASP A 16 24.25 9.17 17.89
N ALA A 17 23.23 9.98 17.60
CA ALA A 17 21.95 9.39 17.21
C ALA A 17 22.14 8.87 15.78
N GLU A 18 22.40 7.56 15.63
CA GLU A 18 22.20 6.84 14.37
C GLU A 18 20.97 7.43 13.69
N PRO A 19 21.04 7.84 12.40
CA PRO A 19 19.87 8.32 11.71
C PRO A 19 18.86 7.18 11.73
N ARG A 20 17.87 7.27 12.63
CA ARG A 20 16.70 6.40 12.59
C ARG A 20 16.14 6.59 11.20
N GLY A 21 16.29 5.56 10.36
CA GLY A 21 15.88 5.58 8.95
C GLY A 21 14.41 5.92 8.85
N ASP A 22 14.12 7.22 8.78
CA ASP A 22 12.80 7.76 8.57
C ASP A 22 12.58 7.82 7.06
N ALA A 23 11.33 7.63 6.63
CA ALA A 23 11.01 7.67 5.22
C ALA A 23 11.45 9.04 4.66
N PRO A 24 12.08 9.07 3.46
CA PRO A 24 12.52 10.32 2.85
C PRO A 24 11.34 11.27 2.66
N VAL A 25 11.59 12.56 2.87
CA VAL A 25 10.59 13.64 2.76
C VAL A 25 10.73 14.33 1.39
N GLY A 26 9.62 14.84 0.84
CA GLY A 26 9.61 15.52 -0.46
C GLY A 26 9.71 14.58 -1.66
N GLY A 27 10.29 15.02 -2.77
CA GLY A 27 10.32 14.29 -4.04
C GLY A 27 10.98 12.90 -3.97
N ALA A 28 11.96 12.72 -3.08
CA ALA A 28 12.62 11.42 -2.86
C ALA A 28 11.64 10.33 -2.35
N ARG A 29 10.52 10.73 -1.73
CA ARG A 29 9.46 9.82 -1.29
C ARG A 29 8.78 9.10 -2.45
N VAL A 30 8.73 9.72 -3.63
CA VAL A 30 8.09 9.13 -4.81
C VAL A 30 8.90 7.94 -5.32
N ALA A 31 10.22 8.10 -5.46
CA ALA A 31 11.12 7.01 -5.83
C ALA A 31 11.10 5.89 -4.78
N TRP A 32 11.10 6.26 -3.49
CA TRP A 32 11.00 5.31 -2.38
C TRP A 32 9.70 4.51 -2.40
N ALA A 33 8.58 5.16 -2.69
CA ALA A 33 7.27 4.52 -2.82
C ALA A 33 7.17 3.62 -4.06
N GLN A 34 7.85 3.96 -5.15
CA GLN A 34 7.91 3.09 -6.33
C GLN A 34 8.73 1.83 -6.06
N LEU A 35 9.88 1.96 -5.39
CA LEU A 35 10.64 0.78 -4.92
C LEU A 35 9.80 -0.11 -4.00
N ALA A 36 9.04 0.51 -3.09
CA ALA A 36 8.07 -0.20 -2.25
C ALA A 36 7.01 -0.93 -3.10
N GLY A 37 6.41 -0.25 -4.08
CA GLY A 37 5.43 -0.84 -4.99
C GLY A 37 5.97 -2.06 -5.75
N LEU A 38 7.18 -1.96 -6.30
CA LEU A 38 7.86 -3.07 -6.98
C LEU A 38 8.11 -4.25 -6.03
N LEU A 39 8.57 -3.98 -4.80
CA LEU A 39 8.77 -5.04 -3.82
C LEU A 39 7.45 -5.70 -3.42
N ALA A 40 6.37 -4.93 -3.27
CA ALA A 40 5.05 -5.46 -2.96
C ALA A 40 4.54 -6.38 -4.10
N LEU A 41 4.80 -6.01 -5.35
CA LEU A 41 4.49 -6.86 -6.50
C LEU A 41 5.27 -8.20 -6.47
N VAL A 42 6.56 -8.15 -6.14
CA VAL A 42 7.38 -9.37 -5.98
C VAL A 42 6.81 -10.27 -4.88
N VAL A 43 6.45 -9.70 -3.73
CA VAL A 43 5.85 -10.46 -2.62
C VAL A 43 4.49 -11.04 -3.00
N ALA A 44 3.66 -10.29 -3.73
CA ALA A 44 2.38 -10.78 -4.23
C ALA A 44 2.58 -11.96 -5.22
N GLY A 45 3.56 -11.85 -6.13
CA GLY A 45 3.91 -12.92 -7.06
C GLY A 45 4.42 -14.19 -6.38
N LEU A 46 5.20 -14.04 -5.31
CA LEU A 46 5.60 -15.16 -4.45
C LEU A 46 4.38 -15.85 -3.81
N GLY A 47 3.42 -15.08 -3.30
CA GLY A 47 2.21 -15.64 -2.73
C GLY A 47 1.29 -16.31 -3.76
N PHE A 48 1.25 -15.79 -4.98
CA PHE A 48 0.60 -16.47 -6.12
C PHE A 48 1.26 -17.84 -6.38
N ALA A 49 2.59 -17.90 -6.43
CA ALA A 49 3.30 -19.16 -6.62
C ALA A 49 3.05 -20.17 -5.48
N VAL A 50 2.91 -19.71 -4.24
CA VAL A 50 2.51 -20.58 -3.12
C VAL A 50 1.07 -21.09 -3.31
N SER A 51 0.16 -20.22 -3.76
CA SER A 51 -1.25 -20.58 -3.97
C SER A 51 -1.40 -21.66 -5.05
N ASP A 52 -0.58 -21.60 -6.09
CA ASP A 52 -0.50 -22.60 -7.16
C ASP A 52 -0.17 -24.00 -6.63
N VAL A 53 0.87 -24.09 -5.78
CA VAL A 53 1.26 -25.36 -5.14
C VAL A 53 0.17 -25.88 -4.19
N VAL A 54 -0.47 -24.99 -3.43
CA VAL A 54 -1.54 -25.38 -2.49
C VAL A 54 -2.74 -25.95 -3.22
N GLN A 55 -3.15 -25.32 -4.32
CA GLN A 55 -4.25 -25.80 -5.14
C GLN A 55 -3.94 -27.17 -5.72
N ALA A 56 -2.76 -27.35 -6.31
CA ALA A 56 -2.36 -28.63 -6.90
C ALA A 56 -2.37 -29.79 -5.90
N ALA A 57 -2.24 -29.50 -4.60
CA ALA A 57 -2.29 -30.49 -3.53
C ALA A 57 -3.68 -30.71 -2.90
N ARG A 58 -4.65 -29.81 -3.14
CA ARG A 58 -5.92 -29.76 -2.39
C ARG A 58 -7.17 -29.83 -3.25
N CYS A 59 -7.11 -29.36 -4.49
CA CYS A 59 -8.23 -29.37 -5.42
C CYS A 59 -8.05 -30.51 -6.42
N ASP A 60 -9.14 -31.21 -6.72
CA ASP A 60 -9.17 -32.13 -7.86
C ASP A 60 -9.02 -31.33 -9.16
N SER A 61 -8.43 -31.94 -10.19
CA SER A 61 -8.15 -31.28 -11.49
C SER A 61 -9.39 -30.75 -12.19
N ASP A 62 -10.55 -31.37 -11.90
CA ASP A 62 -11.81 -31.07 -12.57
C ASP A 62 -12.66 -30.07 -11.77
N ASP A 63 -12.25 -29.74 -10.53
CA ASP A 63 -12.92 -28.75 -9.70
C ASP A 63 -12.37 -27.34 -9.95
N VAL A 64 -12.90 -26.73 -11.02
CA VAL A 64 -12.60 -25.35 -11.42
C VAL A 64 -13.00 -24.35 -10.33
N THR A 65 -14.00 -24.65 -9.51
CA THR A 65 -14.48 -23.74 -8.46
C THR A 65 -13.49 -23.70 -7.31
N CYS A 66 -13.01 -24.87 -6.85
CA CYS A 66 -11.94 -24.97 -5.85
C CYS A 66 -10.66 -24.28 -6.31
N THR A 67 -10.28 -24.53 -7.57
CA THR A 67 -9.11 -23.93 -8.23
C THR A 67 -9.18 -22.40 -8.23
N LEU A 68 -10.25 -21.85 -8.80
CA LEU A 68 -10.42 -20.41 -8.91
C LEU A 68 -10.51 -19.73 -7.54
N GLY A 69 -11.23 -20.35 -6.60
CA GLY A 69 -11.33 -19.85 -5.23
C GLY A 69 -9.99 -19.77 -4.52
N THR A 70 -9.15 -20.81 -4.67
CA THR A 70 -7.82 -20.86 -4.06
C THR A 70 -6.89 -19.80 -4.64
N TYR A 71 -6.87 -19.63 -5.97
CA TYR A 71 -6.11 -18.56 -6.61
C TYR A 71 -6.58 -17.17 -6.16
N LEU A 72 -7.89 -16.90 -6.17
CA LEU A 72 -8.43 -15.59 -5.80
C LEU A 72 -8.09 -15.25 -4.35
N VAL A 73 -8.40 -16.14 -3.41
CA VAL A 73 -8.14 -15.91 -1.98
C VAL A 73 -6.63 -15.80 -1.73
N GLY A 74 -5.84 -16.72 -2.27
CA GLY A 74 -4.39 -16.75 -2.08
C GLY A 74 -3.70 -15.51 -2.62
N THR A 75 -4.08 -15.06 -3.82
CA THR A 75 -3.55 -13.84 -4.44
C THR A 75 -3.96 -12.59 -3.66
N LEU A 76 -5.23 -12.48 -3.27
CA LEU A 76 -5.73 -11.32 -2.50
C LEU A 76 -5.04 -11.22 -1.14
N VAL A 77 -4.94 -12.33 -0.40
CA VAL A 77 -4.28 -12.35 0.91
C VAL A 77 -2.81 -11.98 0.78
N SER A 78 -2.13 -12.52 -0.24
CA SER A 78 -0.71 -12.25 -0.49
C SER A 78 -0.45 -10.82 -0.91
N ALA A 79 -1.32 -10.23 -1.74
CA ALA A 79 -1.22 -8.83 -2.14
C ALA A 79 -1.43 -7.89 -0.94
N VAL A 80 -2.44 -8.14 -0.10
CA VAL A 80 -2.71 -7.33 1.10
C VAL A 80 -1.58 -7.46 2.11
N ALA A 81 -1.12 -8.69 2.38
CA ALA A 81 0.00 -8.94 3.29
C ALA A 81 1.30 -8.29 2.78
N GLY A 82 1.61 -8.45 1.49
CA GLY A 82 2.76 -7.83 0.84
C GLY A 82 2.73 -6.31 0.96
N LEU A 83 1.60 -5.67 0.65
CA LEU A 83 1.42 -4.23 0.81
C LEU A 83 1.58 -3.77 2.26
N ALA A 84 1.03 -4.52 3.22
CA ALA A 84 1.15 -4.19 4.64
C ALA A 84 2.61 -4.30 5.13
N ILE A 85 3.31 -5.39 4.76
CA ILE A 85 4.72 -5.62 5.10
C ILE A 85 5.58 -4.51 4.51
N VAL A 86 5.44 -4.24 3.21
CA VAL A 86 6.21 -3.21 2.53
C VAL A 86 5.93 -1.83 3.11
N ALA A 87 4.67 -1.46 3.31
CA ALA A 87 4.31 -0.17 3.90
C ALA A 87 4.91 0.00 5.30
N ARG A 88 5.01 -1.09 6.06
CA ARG A 88 5.63 -1.11 7.39
C ARG A 88 7.15 -0.98 7.33
N VAL A 89 7.80 -1.71 6.43
CA VAL A 89 9.26 -1.70 6.22
C VAL A 89 9.73 -0.34 5.72
N PHE A 90 9.04 0.22 4.71
CA PHE A 90 9.35 1.51 4.10
C PHE A 90 8.78 2.69 4.89
N ARG A 91 8.05 2.43 5.99
CA ARG A 91 7.42 3.42 6.89
C ARG A 91 6.52 4.44 6.17
N LEU A 92 5.86 4.01 5.10
CA LEU A 92 5.02 4.88 4.25
C LEU A 92 3.68 5.23 4.90
N GLY A 93 3.26 4.46 5.91
CA GLY A 93 1.98 4.59 6.60
C GLY A 93 0.88 3.75 5.94
N TRP A 94 -0.18 3.47 6.70
CA TRP A 94 -1.31 2.65 6.23
C TRP A 94 -2.12 3.34 5.13
N GLU A 95 -2.13 4.68 5.09
CA GLU A 95 -2.77 5.48 4.04
C GLU A 95 -2.22 5.11 2.64
N TRP A 96 -0.91 4.95 2.52
CA TRP A 96 -0.28 4.53 1.26
C TRP A 96 -0.71 3.12 0.87
N ALA A 97 -0.73 2.19 1.83
CA ALA A 97 -1.15 0.82 1.59
C ALA A 97 -2.60 0.75 1.12
N LEU A 98 -3.50 1.54 1.70
CA LEU A 98 -4.90 1.59 1.25
C LEU A 98 -5.06 2.16 -0.16
N VAL A 99 -4.34 3.23 -0.49
CA VAL A 99 -4.41 3.79 -1.85
C VAL A 99 -3.97 2.74 -2.86
N VAL A 100 -2.82 2.10 -2.63
CA VAL A 100 -2.33 1.06 -3.56
C VAL A 100 -3.26 -0.15 -3.58
N ALA A 101 -3.72 -0.63 -2.42
CA ALA A 101 -4.64 -1.76 -2.34
C ALA A 101 -5.96 -1.46 -3.08
N SER A 102 -6.51 -0.25 -2.95
CA SER A 102 -7.74 0.11 -3.63
C SER A 102 -7.62 0.08 -5.15
N VAL A 103 -6.49 0.53 -5.71
CA VAL A 103 -6.23 0.43 -7.15
C VAL A 103 -6.04 -1.02 -7.59
N VAL A 104 -5.31 -1.82 -6.81
CA VAL A 104 -5.11 -3.25 -7.12
C VAL A 104 -6.43 -4.01 -7.09
N LEU A 105 -7.28 -3.74 -6.09
CA LEU A 105 -8.61 -4.35 -5.97
C LEU A 105 -9.59 -3.86 -7.05
N ALA A 106 -9.43 -2.61 -7.51
CA ALA A 106 -10.20 -2.07 -8.62
C ALA A 106 -9.68 -2.49 -10.00
N LEU A 107 -8.53 -3.18 -10.07
CA LEU A 107 -7.85 -3.51 -11.31
C LEU A 107 -8.71 -4.33 -12.29
N PRO A 108 -9.52 -5.34 -11.86
CA PRO A 108 -10.40 -6.07 -12.77
C PRO A 108 -11.40 -5.15 -13.47
N LEU A 109 -12.06 -4.26 -12.70
CA LEU A 109 -12.99 -3.29 -13.26
C LEU A 109 -12.29 -2.28 -14.19
N LEU A 110 -11.07 -1.85 -13.83
CA LEU A 110 -10.27 -0.98 -14.68
C LEU A 110 -9.88 -1.66 -16.00
N LEU A 111 -9.57 -2.96 -15.96
CA LEU A 111 -9.27 -3.74 -17.17
C LEU A 111 -10.49 -3.84 -18.08
N ASP A 112 -11.69 -4.02 -17.52
CA ASP A 112 -12.93 -4.05 -18.30
C ASP A 112 -13.24 -2.69 -18.95
N LEU A 113 -13.05 -1.59 -18.20
CA LEU A 113 -13.39 -0.23 -18.66
C LEU A 113 -12.34 0.39 -19.57
N ALA A 114 -11.05 0.17 -19.28
CA ALA A 114 -9.94 0.88 -19.89
C ALA A 114 -8.95 -0.04 -20.62
N GLY A 115 -9.17 -1.37 -20.60
CA GLY A 115 -8.28 -2.35 -21.22
C GLY A 115 -6.86 -2.24 -20.68
N ASN A 116 -5.87 -2.26 -21.59
CA ASN A 116 -4.45 -2.20 -21.23
C ASN A 116 -4.03 -0.93 -20.47
N TRP A 117 -4.81 0.16 -20.53
CA TRP A 117 -4.53 1.37 -19.77
C TRP A 117 -4.66 1.17 -18.25
N ALA A 118 -5.38 0.15 -17.81
CA ALA A 118 -5.49 -0.23 -16.40
C ALA A 118 -4.12 -0.55 -15.76
N TRP A 119 -3.18 -1.11 -16.55
CA TRP A 119 -1.82 -1.38 -16.07
C TRP A 119 -1.04 -0.12 -15.73
N LEU A 120 -1.30 0.97 -16.46
CA LEU A 120 -0.70 2.27 -16.13
C LEU A 120 -1.27 2.82 -14.83
N ALA A 121 -2.57 2.64 -14.57
CA ALA A 121 -3.17 3.01 -13.28
C ALA A 121 -2.54 2.21 -12.13
N ALA A 122 -2.34 0.90 -12.30
CA ALA A 122 -1.64 0.06 -11.33
C ALA A 122 -0.19 0.50 -11.09
N ALA A 123 0.56 0.78 -12.18
CA ALA A 123 1.95 1.24 -12.11
C ALA A 123 2.09 2.62 -11.43
N LEU A 124 1.07 3.48 -11.58
CA LEU A 124 1.05 4.80 -10.96
C LEU A 124 0.44 4.83 -9.55
N ALA A 125 -0.14 3.73 -9.08
CA ALA A 125 -0.74 3.65 -7.74
C ALA A 125 0.27 3.99 -6.61
N PRO A 126 1.51 3.47 -6.62
CA PRO A 126 2.50 3.78 -5.58
C PRO A 126 2.87 5.27 -5.57
N THR A 127 3.00 5.89 -6.74
CA THR A 127 3.24 7.33 -6.90
C THR A 127 2.07 8.15 -6.37
N LEU A 128 0.83 7.79 -6.70
CA LEU A 128 -0.36 8.47 -6.18
C LEU A 128 -0.44 8.37 -4.66
N GLY A 129 -0.20 7.19 -4.09
CA GLY A 129 -0.12 7.01 -2.65
C GLY A 129 0.97 7.88 -2.00
N ALA A 130 2.13 8.04 -2.66
CA ALA A 130 3.20 8.90 -2.16
C ALA A 130 2.79 10.38 -2.17
N LEU A 131 2.17 10.84 -3.26
CA LEU A 131 1.68 12.21 -3.43
C LEU A 131 0.61 12.55 -2.39
N LEU A 132 -0.34 11.64 -2.16
CA LEU A 132 -1.41 11.83 -1.18
C LEU A 132 -0.90 11.81 0.27
N THR A 133 0.29 11.24 0.51
CA THR A 133 0.85 11.10 1.86
C THR A 133 2.07 12.01 2.12
N LEU A 134 2.41 12.92 1.21
CA LEU A 134 3.64 13.74 1.19
C LEU A 134 4.01 14.39 2.54
N ASP A 135 3.02 14.88 3.30
CA ASP A 135 3.24 15.72 4.50
C ASP A 135 3.83 14.99 5.72
N GLY A 136 4.09 13.69 5.60
CA GLY A 136 4.86 12.94 6.58
C GLY A 136 4.24 13.03 7.99
N ARG A 137 5.03 13.45 8.99
CA ARG A 137 4.63 13.45 10.41
C ARG A 137 3.81 14.67 10.85
N GLN A 138 3.75 15.74 10.04
CA GLN A 138 3.01 16.98 10.33
C GLN A 138 1.61 17.00 9.69
N ARG A 139 0.97 15.84 9.57
CA ARG A 139 -0.33 15.69 8.91
C ARG A 139 -1.51 15.97 9.86
N PRO A 140 -2.55 16.68 9.41
CA PRO A 140 -3.75 16.91 10.22
C PRO A 140 -4.53 15.61 10.42
N ARG A 141 -5.12 15.44 11.61
CA ARG A 141 -5.74 14.16 12.06
C ARG A 141 -6.93 13.69 11.20
N TRP A 142 -7.58 14.57 10.45
CA TRP A 142 -8.73 14.23 9.59
C TRP A 142 -8.31 13.56 8.28
N ARG A 143 -7.08 13.79 7.82
CA ARG A 143 -6.59 13.35 6.52
C ARG A 143 -6.57 11.82 6.35
N PRO A 144 -6.06 11.03 7.33
CA PRO A 144 -6.15 9.57 7.27
C PRO A 144 -7.59 9.08 7.14
N VAL A 145 -8.52 9.70 7.88
CA VAL A 145 -9.94 9.34 7.84
C VAL A 145 -10.52 9.65 6.47
N ALA A 146 -10.22 10.81 5.89
CA ALA A 146 -10.67 11.17 4.55
C ALA A 146 -10.13 10.22 3.47
N ILE A 147 -8.85 9.83 3.54
CA ILE A 147 -8.27 8.84 2.61
C ILE A 147 -8.95 7.48 2.79
N GLY A 148 -9.14 7.03 4.04
CA GLY A 148 -9.83 5.78 4.33
C GLY A 148 -11.27 5.76 3.81
N VAL A 149 -12.03 6.83 4.04
CA VAL A 149 -13.40 6.99 3.53
C VAL A 149 -13.41 7.04 2.01
N GLY A 150 -12.50 7.78 1.38
CA GLY A 150 -12.38 7.87 -0.08
C GLY A 150 -12.06 6.51 -0.72
N CYS A 151 -11.09 5.78 -0.17
CA CYS A 151 -10.75 4.43 -0.65
C CYS A 151 -11.93 3.46 -0.42
N GLY A 152 -12.59 3.54 0.74
CA GLY A 152 -13.75 2.72 1.06
C GLY A 152 -14.93 2.98 0.12
N LEU A 153 -15.21 4.25 -0.20
CA LEU A 153 -16.23 4.62 -1.18
C LEU A 153 -15.87 4.15 -2.58
N ALA A 154 -14.61 4.31 -3.02
CA ALA A 154 -14.16 3.82 -4.31
C ALA A 154 -14.34 2.30 -4.42
N LEU A 155 -13.96 1.54 -3.40
CA LEU A 155 -14.15 0.10 -3.34
C LEU A 155 -15.64 -0.29 -3.31
N ALA A 156 -16.47 0.46 -2.58
CA ALA A 156 -17.92 0.23 -2.56
C ALA A 156 -18.54 0.46 -3.94
N VAL A 157 -18.13 1.51 -4.66
CA VAL A 157 -18.56 1.76 -6.03
C VAL A 157 -18.10 0.65 -6.97
N VAL A 158 -16.85 0.22 -6.87
CA VAL A 158 -16.32 -0.91 -7.66
C VAL A 158 -17.16 -2.16 -7.41
N ALA A 159 -17.38 -2.53 -6.15
CA ALA A 159 -18.19 -3.68 -5.80
C ALA A 159 -19.62 -3.55 -6.32
N LEU A 160 -20.24 -2.38 -6.16
CA LEU A 160 -21.60 -2.13 -6.65
C LEU A 160 -21.68 -2.29 -8.17
N TRP A 161 -20.69 -1.80 -8.91
CA TRP A 161 -20.63 -1.95 -10.37
C TRP A 161 -20.40 -3.39 -10.80
N THR A 162 -19.53 -4.12 -10.10
CA THR A 162 -19.23 -5.53 -10.40
C THR A 162 -20.43 -6.44 -10.12
N PHE A 163 -21.18 -6.20 -9.05
CA PHE A 163 -22.33 -7.04 -8.68
C PHE A 163 -23.68 -6.54 -9.26
N PHE A 164 -23.79 -5.25 -9.57
CA PHE A 164 -25.00 -4.60 -10.09
C PHE A 164 -24.65 -3.64 -11.24
N PRO A 165 -24.28 -4.17 -12.42
CA PRO A 165 -23.93 -3.34 -13.57
C PRO A 165 -25.16 -2.52 -14.04
N PRO A 166 -25.01 -1.22 -14.31
CA PRO A 166 -26.11 -0.39 -14.81
C PRO A 166 -26.47 -0.83 -16.25
N GLY A 167 -27.61 -1.51 -16.41
CA GLY A 167 -28.12 -1.97 -17.70
C GLY A 167 -28.42 -3.47 -17.83
N GLY A 168 -28.34 -4.22 -16.72
CA GLY A 168 -28.90 -5.58 -16.62
C GLY A 168 -30.42 -5.58 -16.47
#